data_AF-A0A5C2S001-F1
#
_entry.id   AF-A0A5C2S001-F1
#
_cell.length_a   1.000
_cell.length_b   1.000
_cell.length_c   1.000
_cell.angle_alpha   90.00
_cell.angle_beta   90.00
_cell.angle_gamma   90.00
#
_symmetry.space_group_name_H-M   'P 1'
#
loop_
_entity.id
_entity.type
_entity.pdbx_description
1 polymer ?
#
loop_
_entity_poly.entity_id
_entity_poly.type
_entity_poly.pdbx_seq_one_letter_code
_entity_poly.pdbx_strand_id
1 'polypeptide(L)'
;MAFPPDACSLIVNYVADSRPTLVALCTVSKQFQIPAEKALYNTLHLQGYENTVAVCRVLASTPRVAMLVVALSVHGQEEGSDSEAEEFEPSDDYWVLLRDALRRTTRLRFLNLYFSGGGETDKAWVLDGCSFQLRTFHCDFTWDRHLAAFLSTQSRLGDLYLADFREPEAEAGTHADAMVLDLPISASSILTSAFLPKLSILECTFSEAAVALVPERPIARVKTCFTHSKHEEKCVELRAIVGALRRSKKRLRALDIADSSYTADFSLELLSSLTADAFFCGDLRYLGTLVFPVDGRKRLEFYAFLMRMPQLRCVEVDVSDWDPPPTHAAALRALTCELRLYCPSITTVVFVYDFERYLVKVVGGLAVYDEDAVTENLWREI
;
A
#
# COMPACT_ATOMS: atom_id res chain seq x y z
N MET A 1 -19.63 -45.07 6.35
CA MET A 1 -20.20 -44.26 5.25
C MET A 1 -19.15 -43.23 4.85
N ALA A 2 -18.81 -43.14 3.57
CA ALA A 2 -17.87 -42.12 3.08
C ALA A 2 -18.66 -40.83 2.82
N PHE A 3 -18.17 -39.67 3.30
CA PHE A 3 -18.78 -38.39 2.97
C PHE A 3 -18.47 -38.03 1.51
N PRO A 4 -19.38 -37.36 0.79
CA PRO A 4 -19.06 -36.79 -0.51
C PRO A 4 -17.93 -35.74 -0.38
N PRO A 5 -17.00 -35.65 -1.35
CA PRO A 5 -15.91 -34.66 -1.31
C PRO A 5 -16.37 -33.20 -1.13
N ASP A 6 -17.51 -32.86 -1.71
CA ASP A 6 -18.10 -31.52 -1.60
C ASP A 6 -18.58 -31.22 -0.18
N ALA A 7 -19.13 -32.22 0.52
CA ALA A 7 -19.53 -32.09 1.92
C ALA A 7 -18.31 -31.89 2.82
N CYS A 8 -17.22 -32.63 2.59
CA CYS A 8 -15.96 -32.44 3.32
C CYS A 8 -15.40 -31.02 3.11
N SER A 9 -15.40 -30.53 1.87
CA SER A 9 -14.93 -29.19 1.54
C SER A 9 -15.79 -28.11 2.19
N LEU A 10 -17.11 -28.29 2.20
CA LEU A 10 -18.04 -27.38 2.86
C LEU A 10 -17.80 -27.33 4.38
N ILE A 11 -17.65 -28.49 5.04
CA ILE A 11 -17.35 -28.57 6.47
C ILE A 11 -16.04 -27.84 6.79
N VAL A 12 -14.99 -28.09 5.99
CA VAL A 12 -13.69 -27.41 6.17
C VAL A 12 -13.83 -25.89 6.03
N ASN A 13 -14.62 -25.40 5.07
CA ASN A 13 -14.85 -23.97 4.90
C ASN A 13 -15.54 -23.34 6.12
N TYR A 14 -16.45 -24.06 6.80
CA TYR A 14 -17.10 -23.58 8.01
C TYR A 14 -16.17 -23.50 9.23
N VAL A 15 -15.04 -24.21 9.22
CA VAL A 15 -14.06 -24.21 10.31
C VAL A 15 -12.70 -23.65 9.88
N ALA A 16 -12.65 -22.91 8.77
CA ALA A 16 -11.41 -22.41 8.18
C ALA A 16 -10.61 -21.52 9.13
N ASP A 17 -11.27 -20.83 10.05
CA ASP A 17 -10.64 -19.94 11.03
C ASP A 17 -10.02 -20.70 12.22
N SER A 18 -10.35 -21.99 12.41
CA SER A 18 -9.86 -22.79 13.52
C SER A 18 -8.71 -23.72 13.10
N ARG A 19 -7.47 -23.22 13.19
CA ARG A 19 -6.26 -24.02 12.88
C ARG A 19 -6.20 -25.37 13.61
N PRO A 20 -6.48 -25.47 14.93
CA PRO A 20 -6.47 -26.76 15.61
C PRO A 20 -7.47 -27.75 15.02
N THR A 21 -8.66 -27.27 14.64
CA THR A 21 -9.71 -28.09 14.01
C THR A 21 -9.27 -28.56 12.62
N LEU A 22 -8.66 -27.69 11.82
CA LEU A 22 -8.12 -28.06 10.52
C LEU A 22 -7.03 -29.14 10.64
N VAL A 23 -6.14 -29.02 11.61
CA VAL A 23 -5.11 -30.05 11.89
C VAL A 23 -5.75 -31.38 12.28
N ALA A 24 -6.77 -31.37 13.15
CA ALA A 24 -7.51 -32.57 13.49
C ALA A 24 -8.18 -33.20 12.25
N LEU A 25 -8.85 -32.39 11.42
CA LEU A 25 -9.47 -32.88 10.18
C LEU A 25 -8.46 -33.50 9.21
N CYS A 26 -7.21 -33.01 9.18
CA CYS A 26 -6.14 -33.61 8.39
C CYS A 26 -5.80 -35.04 8.83
N THR A 27 -5.98 -35.38 10.11
CA THR A 27 -5.62 -36.69 10.67
C THR A 27 -6.79 -37.67 10.75
N VAL A 28 -8.04 -37.19 10.75
CA VAL A 28 -9.23 -38.08 10.84
C VAL A 28 -9.44 -38.91 9.57
N SER A 29 -9.39 -38.30 8.38
CA SER A 29 -9.64 -39.04 7.13
C SER A 29 -8.94 -38.44 5.92
N LYS A 30 -8.59 -39.29 4.94
CA LYS A 30 -8.01 -38.87 3.64
C LYS A 30 -8.93 -37.94 2.86
N GLN A 31 -10.25 -38.06 3.04
CA GLN A 31 -11.23 -37.18 2.37
C GLN A 31 -11.22 -35.77 2.94
N PHE A 32 -10.95 -35.63 4.24
CA PHE A 32 -10.80 -34.33 4.89
C PHE A 32 -9.40 -33.73 4.70
N GLN A 33 -8.37 -34.57 4.57
CA GLN A 33 -6.99 -34.12 4.45
C GLN A 33 -6.77 -33.09 3.34
N ILE A 34 -7.23 -33.37 2.11
CA ILE A 34 -7.01 -32.47 0.96
C ILE A 34 -7.63 -31.08 1.19
N PRO A 35 -8.94 -30.94 1.49
CA PRO A 35 -9.52 -29.63 1.73
C PRO A 35 -8.96 -28.97 2.99
N ALA A 36 -8.70 -29.72 4.07
CA ALA A 36 -8.20 -29.18 5.33
C ALA A 36 -6.76 -28.65 5.21
N GLU A 37 -5.85 -29.39 4.56
CA GLU A 37 -4.48 -28.90 4.29
C GLU A 37 -4.51 -27.68 3.38
N LYS A 38 -5.38 -27.67 2.36
CA LYS A 38 -5.55 -26.50 1.50
C LYS A 38 -5.98 -25.29 2.33
N ALA A 39 -6.96 -25.42 3.22
CA ALA A 39 -7.39 -24.33 4.11
C ALA A 39 -6.27 -23.89 5.06
N LEU A 40 -5.54 -24.85 5.64
CA LEU A 40 -4.47 -24.58 6.62
C LEU A 40 -3.30 -23.77 6.04
N TYR A 41 -2.91 -24.08 4.80
CA TYR A 41 -1.75 -23.49 4.13
C TYR A 41 -2.11 -22.41 3.09
N ASN A 42 -3.39 -22.13 2.85
CA ASN A 42 -3.79 -21.17 1.82
C ASN A 42 -3.23 -19.78 2.08
N THR A 43 -3.33 -19.34 3.34
CA THR A 43 -2.90 -18.03 3.83
C THR A 43 -2.00 -18.24 5.03
N LEU A 44 -0.76 -17.77 4.92
CA LEU A 44 0.24 -17.86 5.96
C LEU A 44 0.60 -16.46 6.42
N HIS A 45 0.49 -16.23 7.74
CA HIS A 45 0.99 -15.04 8.41
C HIS A 45 2.10 -15.50 9.32
N LEU A 46 3.33 -15.10 8.98
CA LEU A 46 4.54 -15.44 9.70
C LEU A 46 4.99 -14.20 10.45
N GLN A 47 5.15 -14.36 11.75
CA GLN A 47 5.67 -13.36 12.67
C GLN A 47 6.82 -14.01 13.44
N GLY A 48 7.90 -13.26 13.61
CA GLY A 48 9.11 -13.72 14.28
C GLY A 48 9.99 -14.63 13.42
N TYR A 49 11.29 -14.58 13.69
CA TYR A 49 12.32 -15.25 12.90
C TYR A 49 12.26 -16.78 12.98
N GLU A 50 12.17 -17.34 14.18
CA GLU A 50 12.19 -18.80 14.38
C GLU A 50 11.01 -19.49 13.68
N ASN A 51 9.82 -18.92 13.82
CA ASN A 51 8.61 -19.43 13.18
C ASN A 51 8.71 -19.33 11.66
N THR A 52 9.20 -18.20 11.14
CA THR A 52 9.43 -18.02 9.70
C THR A 52 10.40 -19.04 9.15
N VAL A 53 11.54 -19.27 9.82
CA VAL A 53 12.53 -20.30 9.47
C VAL A 53 11.91 -21.70 9.44
N ALA A 54 11.15 -22.05 10.48
CA ALA A 54 10.50 -23.35 10.58
C ALA A 54 9.53 -23.59 9.41
N VAL A 55 8.68 -22.60 9.10
CA VAL A 55 7.73 -22.69 7.99
C VAL A 55 8.43 -22.70 6.64
N CYS A 56 9.40 -21.80 6.40
CA CYS A 56 10.17 -21.77 5.17
C CYS A 56 10.87 -23.10 4.89
N ARG A 57 11.42 -23.77 5.92
CA ARG A 57 12.01 -25.11 5.78
C ARG A 57 10.97 -26.15 5.34
N VAL A 58 9.76 -26.11 5.90
CA VAL A 58 8.66 -26.99 5.48
C VAL A 58 8.26 -26.73 4.03
N LEU A 59 8.10 -25.47 3.64
CA LEU A 59 7.73 -25.09 2.26
C LEU A 59 8.82 -25.49 1.25
N ALA A 60 10.09 -25.27 1.59
CA ALA A 60 11.22 -25.63 0.73
C ALA A 60 11.35 -27.15 0.54
N SER A 61 11.12 -27.93 1.61
CA SER A 61 11.25 -29.40 1.60
C SER A 61 10.01 -30.14 1.10
N THR A 62 8.83 -29.50 1.12
CA THR A 62 7.55 -30.15 0.82
C THR A 62 6.80 -29.43 -0.31
N PRO A 63 7.16 -29.70 -1.60
CA PRO A 63 6.57 -28.99 -2.75
C PRO A 63 5.03 -29.06 -2.81
N ARG A 64 4.46 -30.19 -2.37
CA ARG A 64 3.01 -30.40 -2.31
C ARG A 64 2.30 -29.34 -1.45
N VAL A 65 2.90 -28.97 -0.32
CA VAL A 65 2.37 -27.97 0.61
C VAL A 65 2.65 -26.57 0.10
N ALA A 66 3.85 -26.30 -0.44
CA ALA A 66 4.21 -25.00 -1.00
C ALA A 66 3.25 -24.55 -2.13
N MET A 67 2.78 -25.50 -2.95
CA MET A 67 1.78 -25.22 -3.98
C MET A 67 0.40 -24.83 -3.43
N LEU A 68 0.11 -25.02 -2.15
CA LEU A 68 -1.17 -24.62 -1.55
C LEU A 68 -1.19 -23.14 -1.14
N VAL A 69 -0.01 -22.54 -0.95
CA VAL A 69 0.15 -21.16 -0.50
C VAL A 69 -0.27 -20.20 -1.61
N VAL A 70 -1.26 -19.35 -1.30
CA VAL A 70 -1.80 -18.31 -2.17
C VAL A 70 -1.52 -16.92 -1.62
N ALA A 71 -1.52 -16.78 -0.31
CA ALA A 71 -1.15 -15.55 0.38
C ALA A 71 -0.07 -15.84 1.44
N LEU A 72 0.97 -15.01 1.45
CA LEU A 72 2.05 -15.07 2.42
C LEU A 72 2.34 -13.66 2.92
N SER A 73 2.28 -13.48 4.24
CA SER A 73 2.77 -12.27 4.90
C SER A 73 3.88 -12.66 5.85
N VAL A 74 5.03 -12.04 5.71
CA VAL A 74 6.17 -12.18 6.61
C VAL A 74 6.38 -10.83 7.27
N HIS A 75 6.33 -10.82 8.59
CA HIS A 75 6.64 -9.65 9.40
C HIS A 75 7.87 -9.98 10.25
N GLY A 76 8.73 -8.98 10.44
CA GLY A 76 9.84 -9.03 11.38
C GLY A 76 9.39 -9.19 12.84
N GLN A 77 10.29 -8.82 13.75
CA GLN A 77 10.03 -8.89 15.19
C GLN A 77 8.83 -7.98 15.58
N GLU A 78 8.05 -8.40 16.58
CA GLU A 78 6.87 -7.66 17.04
C GLU A 78 7.25 -6.27 17.57
N GLU A 79 6.60 -5.23 17.04
CA GLU A 79 6.71 -3.81 17.44
C GLU A 79 6.17 -3.52 18.87
N GLY A 80 6.04 -4.53 19.74
CA GLY A 80 5.39 -4.42 21.06
C GLY A 80 6.25 -4.81 22.25
N SER A 81 7.53 -5.13 22.06
CA SER A 81 8.44 -5.37 23.18
C SER A 81 9.11 -4.06 23.59
N ASP A 82 8.54 -3.35 24.57
CA ASP A 82 9.11 -2.15 25.23
C ASP A 82 10.49 -2.40 25.90
N SER A 83 11.02 -3.62 25.82
CA SER A 83 12.42 -3.87 26.17
C SER A 83 13.28 -3.36 25.03
N GLU A 84 14.32 -2.59 25.34
CA GLU A 84 15.45 -2.19 24.47
C GLU A 84 16.19 -3.42 23.91
N ALA A 85 15.46 -4.32 23.25
CA ALA A 85 15.95 -5.52 22.64
C ALA A 85 16.78 -5.07 21.45
N GLU A 86 18.08 -5.35 21.55
CA GLU A 86 19.09 -5.16 20.52
C GLU A 86 18.48 -5.48 19.14
N GLU A 87 18.62 -4.55 18.19
CA GLU A 87 18.19 -4.73 16.80
C GLU A 87 18.76 -6.06 16.27
N PHE A 88 17.93 -7.09 16.23
CA PHE A 88 18.37 -8.41 15.81
C PHE A 88 18.31 -8.46 14.28
N GLU A 89 19.49 -8.40 13.66
CA GLU A 89 19.63 -8.63 12.22
C GLU A 89 19.46 -10.12 11.88
N PRO A 90 18.58 -10.49 10.93
CA PRO A 90 18.45 -11.86 10.49
C PRO A 90 19.73 -12.35 9.82
N SER A 91 20.16 -13.57 10.14
CA SER A 91 21.33 -14.18 9.48
C SER A 91 21.10 -14.47 8.00
N ASP A 92 22.17 -14.63 7.21
CA ASP A 92 22.06 -14.98 5.78
C ASP A 92 21.24 -16.27 5.53
N ASP A 93 21.34 -17.24 6.43
CA ASP A 93 20.58 -18.49 6.36
C ASP A 93 19.06 -18.26 6.35
N TYR A 94 18.59 -17.23 7.07
CA TYR A 94 17.18 -16.83 7.08
C TYR A 94 16.72 -16.47 5.66
N TRP A 95 17.46 -15.58 5.00
CA TRP A 95 17.13 -15.09 3.66
C TRP A 95 17.22 -16.19 2.60
N VAL A 96 18.22 -17.08 2.71
CA VAL A 96 18.34 -18.26 1.84
C VAL A 96 17.12 -19.18 1.97
N LEU A 97 16.67 -19.47 3.19
CA LEU A 97 15.48 -20.29 3.43
C LEU A 97 14.21 -19.63 2.91
N LEU A 98 14.07 -18.32 3.09
CA LEU A 98 12.94 -17.56 2.55
C LEU A 98 12.90 -17.62 1.02
N ARG A 99 14.04 -17.38 0.35
CA ARG A 99 14.16 -17.52 -1.11
C ARG A 99 13.75 -18.92 -1.58
N ASP A 100 14.28 -19.95 -0.94
CA ASP A 100 14.04 -21.33 -1.34
C ASP A 100 12.57 -21.72 -1.15
N ALA A 101 11.92 -21.24 -0.09
CA ALA A 101 10.49 -21.39 0.11
C ALA A 101 9.67 -20.67 -0.98
N LEU A 102 9.97 -19.40 -1.27
CA LEU A 102 9.26 -18.59 -2.27
C LEU A 102 9.34 -19.20 -3.68
N ARG A 103 10.49 -19.74 -4.06
CA ARG A 103 10.66 -20.45 -5.35
C ARG A 103 9.73 -21.67 -5.48
N ARG A 104 9.34 -22.29 -4.37
CA ARG A 104 8.41 -23.44 -4.35
C ARG A 104 6.95 -23.03 -4.30
N THR A 105 6.61 -21.81 -3.90
CA THR A 105 5.22 -21.32 -3.80
C THR A 105 4.68 -20.81 -5.14
N THR A 106 4.50 -21.72 -6.11
CA THR A 106 4.14 -21.37 -7.50
C THR A 106 2.74 -20.76 -7.69
N ARG A 107 1.88 -20.83 -6.68
CA ARG A 107 0.49 -20.31 -6.72
C ARG A 107 0.29 -19.02 -5.92
N LEU A 108 1.38 -18.43 -5.42
CA LEU A 108 1.34 -17.20 -4.64
C LEU A 108 0.75 -16.05 -5.46
N ARG A 109 -0.15 -15.28 -4.85
CA ARG A 109 -0.86 -14.14 -5.45
C ARG A 109 -0.80 -12.88 -4.58
N PHE A 110 -0.60 -13.05 -3.28
CA PHE A 110 -0.51 -11.96 -2.31
C PHE A 110 0.77 -12.20 -1.51
N LEU A 111 1.69 -11.24 -1.55
CA LEU A 111 2.95 -11.32 -0.84
C LEU A 111 3.18 -10.00 -0.11
N ASN A 112 3.31 -10.07 1.20
CA ASN A 112 3.66 -8.95 2.06
C ASN A 112 4.96 -9.28 2.80
N LEU A 113 5.95 -8.40 2.72
CA LEU A 113 7.27 -8.59 3.33
C LEU A 113 7.65 -7.32 4.09
N TYR A 114 7.44 -7.33 5.41
CA TYR A 114 7.70 -6.20 6.28
C TYR A 114 8.84 -6.52 7.25
N PHE A 115 9.86 -5.66 7.29
CA PHE A 115 11.05 -5.88 8.09
C PHE A 115 11.36 -4.61 8.88
N SER A 116 10.76 -4.50 10.07
CA SER A 116 11.01 -3.43 11.02
C SER A 116 12.35 -3.68 11.73
N GLY A 117 13.43 -3.11 11.22
CA GLY A 117 14.75 -3.12 11.84
C GLY A 117 15.74 -2.50 10.87
N GLY A 118 16.54 -1.52 11.30
CA GLY A 118 17.44 -0.74 10.45
C GLY A 118 18.56 -1.50 9.73
N GLY A 119 18.44 -2.83 9.62
CA GLY A 119 19.33 -3.69 8.86
C GLY A 119 19.17 -3.52 7.35
N GLU A 120 20.07 -4.16 6.61
CA GLU A 120 20.17 -4.03 5.16
C GLU A 120 18.87 -4.46 4.45
N THR A 121 18.21 -3.50 3.80
CA THR A 121 17.00 -3.67 2.96
C THR A 121 17.31 -4.15 1.54
N ASP A 122 18.58 -4.42 1.23
CA ASP A 122 19.10 -4.90 -0.06
C ASP A 122 18.87 -6.41 -0.30
N LYS A 123 17.80 -6.96 0.29
CA LYS A 123 17.50 -8.39 0.27
C LYS A 123 16.48 -8.79 -0.79
N ALA A 124 16.19 -7.91 -1.76
CA ALA A 124 15.25 -8.20 -2.84
C ALA A 124 15.65 -9.42 -3.71
N TRP A 125 16.93 -9.82 -3.70
CA TRP A 125 17.42 -11.05 -4.34
C TRP A 125 16.71 -12.32 -3.87
N VAL A 126 16.02 -12.33 -2.73
CA VAL A 126 15.20 -13.47 -2.30
C VAL A 126 14.03 -13.76 -3.25
N LEU A 127 13.68 -12.81 -4.11
CA LEU A 127 12.62 -12.94 -5.11
C LEU A 127 13.14 -13.55 -6.43
N ASP A 128 14.46 -13.68 -6.60
CA ASP A 128 15.06 -14.16 -7.84
C ASP A 128 14.60 -15.57 -8.19
N GLY A 129 14.17 -15.78 -9.44
CA GLY A 129 13.74 -17.09 -9.93
C GLY A 129 12.37 -17.56 -9.42
N CYS A 130 11.60 -16.68 -8.76
CA CYS A 130 10.21 -16.95 -8.46
C CYS A 130 9.36 -16.99 -9.74
N SER A 131 8.43 -17.96 -9.82
CA SER A 131 7.62 -18.21 -11.03
C SER A 131 6.15 -17.82 -10.89
N PHE A 132 5.72 -17.43 -9.69
CA PHE A 132 4.35 -17.02 -9.42
C PHE A 132 4.02 -15.65 -10.01
N GLN A 133 2.73 -15.31 -10.02
CA GLN A 133 2.21 -14.04 -10.57
C GLN A 133 1.34 -13.37 -9.53
N LEU A 134 1.91 -12.35 -8.89
CA LEU A 134 1.27 -11.58 -7.83
C LEU A 134 0.15 -10.69 -8.39
N ARG A 135 -0.83 -10.45 -7.53
CA ARG A 135 -1.89 -9.44 -7.68
C ARG A 135 -1.64 -8.27 -6.73
N THR A 136 -1.15 -8.58 -5.54
CA THR A 136 -0.74 -7.63 -4.52
C THR A 136 0.67 -7.97 -4.08
N PHE A 137 1.52 -6.95 -4.02
CA PHE A 137 2.88 -7.07 -3.52
C PHE A 137 3.24 -5.86 -2.67
N HIS A 138 3.45 -6.09 -1.39
CA HIS A 138 3.86 -5.04 -0.46
C HIS A 138 5.22 -5.45 0.12
N CYS A 139 6.21 -4.56 0.05
CA CYS A 139 7.51 -4.84 0.64
C CYS A 139 8.24 -3.59 1.13
N ASP A 140 9.07 -3.80 2.15
CA ASP A 140 10.01 -2.78 2.65
C ASP A 140 11.40 -2.87 2.01
N PHE A 141 11.56 -3.65 0.94
CA PHE A 141 12.85 -3.74 0.25
C PHE A 141 13.22 -2.43 -0.42
N THR A 142 14.51 -2.11 -0.39
CA THR A 142 15.06 -1.03 -1.21
C THR A 142 14.92 -1.38 -2.68
N TRP A 143 14.59 -0.38 -3.48
CA TRP A 143 14.59 -0.49 -4.92
C TRP A 143 16.00 -0.75 -5.45
N ASP A 144 16.23 -1.99 -5.89
CA ASP A 144 17.46 -2.43 -6.53
C ASP A 144 17.18 -3.15 -7.86
N ARG A 145 18.24 -3.66 -8.48
CA ARG A 145 18.14 -4.44 -9.72
C ARG A 145 17.32 -5.73 -9.57
N HIS A 146 17.35 -6.36 -8.39
CA HIS A 146 16.66 -7.63 -8.14
C HIS A 146 15.15 -7.40 -8.02
N LEU A 147 14.75 -6.35 -7.30
CA LEU A 147 13.36 -5.93 -7.18
C LEU A 147 12.79 -5.52 -8.53
N ALA A 148 13.51 -4.67 -9.28
CA ALA A 148 13.11 -4.25 -10.61
C ALA A 148 12.98 -5.44 -11.58
N ALA A 149 13.94 -6.38 -11.55
CA ALA A 149 13.88 -7.60 -12.35
C ALA A 149 12.68 -8.47 -11.98
N PHE A 150 12.46 -8.72 -10.69
CA PHE A 150 11.30 -9.47 -10.23
C PHE A 150 9.99 -8.80 -10.68
N LEU A 151 9.81 -7.50 -10.43
CA LEU A 151 8.60 -6.76 -10.80
C LEU A 151 8.34 -6.77 -12.31
N SER A 152 9.38 -6.75 -13.14
CA SER A 152 9.24 -6.85 -14.60
C SER A 152 8.57 -8.14 -15.05
N THR A 153 8.70 -9.22 -14.26
CA THR A 153 8.03 -10.50 -14.54
C THR A 153 6.56 -10.52 -14.13
N GLN A 154 6.10 -9.56 -13.33
CA GLN A 154 4.78 -9.57 -12.68
C GLN A 154 3.70 -8.90 -13.53
N SER A 155 3.31 -9.55 -14.63
CA SER A 155 2.28 -9.05 -15.58
C SER A 155 0.87 -8.89 -14.99
N ARG A 156 0.61 -9.49 -13.82
CA ARG A 156 -0.70 -9.52 -13.16
C ARG A 156 -0.81 -8.60 -11.94
N LEU A 157 0.29 -7.94 -11.56
CA LEU A 157 0.32 -7.09 -10.38
C LEU A 157 -0.58 -5.88 -10.58
N GLY A 158 -1.53 -5.70 -9.66
CA GLY A 158 -2.51 -4.63 -9.68
C GLY A 158 -2.38 -3.67 -8.50
N ASP A 159 -1.69 -4.09 -7.45
CA ASP A 159 -1.54 -3.39 -6.19
C ASP A 159 -0.09 -3.54 -5.69
N LEU A 160 0.60 -2.42 -5.51
CA LEU A 160 2.02 -2.35 -5.17
C LEU A 160 2.23 -1.36 -4.03
N TYR A 161 2.98 -1.77 -3.01
CA TYR A 161 3.55 -0.91 -1.98
C TYR A 161 5.08 -0.99 -2.01
N LEU A 162 5.74 0.17 -2.05
CA LEU A 162 7.21 0.31 -2.01
C LEU A 162 7.64 1.27 -0.89
N ALA A 163 8.49 0.81 0.02
CA ALA A 163 8.97 1.65 1.13
C ALA A 163 10.23 2.48 0.84
N ASP A 164 11.06 2.09 -0.14
CA ASP A 164 12.27 2.86 -0.52
C ASP A 164 12.49 2.76 -2.03
N PHE A 165 12.12 3.81 -2.75
CA PHE A 165 12.36 3.92 -4.18
C PHE A 165 13.59 4.78 -4.46
N ARG A 166 14.52 4.22 -5.23
CA ARG A 166 15.71 4.92 -5.71
C ARG A 166 15.61 5.08 -7.21
N GLU A 167 15.77 6.31 -7.68
CA GLU A 167 15.90 6.53 -9.12
C GLU A 167 17.12 5.74 -9.61
N PRO A 168 17.00 4.96 -10.69
CA PRO A 168 18.15 4.26 -11.23
C PRO A 168 19.16 5.33 -11.61
N GLU A 169 20.30 5.38 -10.92
CA GLU A 169 21.34 6.36 -11.21
C GLU A 169 21.58 6.33 -12.71
N ALA A 170 21.29 7.45 -13.39
CA ALA A 170 21.55 7.60 -14.80
C ALA A 170 23.07 7.62 -14.94
N GLU A 171 23.69 6.44 -15.08
CA GLU A 171 25.13 6.18 -15.04
C GLU A 171 25.90 7.42 -15.49
N ALA A 172 26.27 8.25 -14.52
CA ALA A 172 26.97 9.49 -14.77
C ALA A 172 28.38 9.04 -15.12
N GLY A 173 28.64 8.99 -16.43
CA GLY A 173 29.82 8.37 -16.99
C GLY A 173 31.11 8.82 -16.30
N THR A 174 31.94 7.86 -15.92
CA THR A 174 33.40 7.90 -16.05
C THR A 174 33.99 6.61 -15.49
N HIS A 175 33.88 5.47 -16.19
CA HIS A 175 34.90 4.42 -16.19
C HIS A 175 34.65 3.50 -17.40
N ALA A 176 35.12 3.96 -18.56
CA ALA A 176 35.16 3.17 -19.79
C ALA A 176 36.29 2.14 -19.70
N ASP A 177 36.03 0.98 -19.10
CA ASP A 177 36.71 -0.30 -19.43
C ASP A 177 36.16 -1.44 -18.56
N ALA A 178 34.98 -1.95 -18.90
CA ALA A 178 34.56 -3.27 -18.44
C ALA A 178 33.67 -3.92 -19.51
N MET A 179 34.12 -5.09 -19.96
CA MET A 179 33.52 -5.92 -21.00
C MET A 179 32.05 -6.24 -20.69
N VAL A 180 31.19 -5.85 -21.63
CA VAL A 180 29.75 -6.11 -21.67
C VAL A 180 29.49 -7.60 -21.91
N LEU A 181 28.95 -8.28 -20.90
CA LEU A 181 28.12 -9.48 -21.07
C LEU A 181 26.88 -9.38 -20.15
N ASP A 182 25.72 -9.36 -20.82
CA ASP A 182 24.36 -9.73 -20.41
C ASP A 182 23.61 -8.93 -19.33
N LEU A 183 23.05 -7.81 -19.82
CA LEU A 183 21.70 -7.24 -19.62
C LEU A 183 21.20 -6.92 -18.19
N PRO A 184 21.36 -5.67 -17.75
CA PRO A 184 20.52 -5.08 -16.72
C PRO A 184 19.36 -4.31 -17.36
N ILE A 185 18.19 -4.39 -16.74
CA ILE A 185 17.01 -3.58 -17.04
C ILE A 185 17.44 -2.10 -16.93
N SER A 186 17.69 -1.44 -18.06
CA SER A 186 18.01 -0.01 -18.06
C SER A 186 16.83 0.77 -17.48
N ALA A 187 17.08 1.95 -16.88
CA ALA A 187 16.04 2.86 -16.40
C ALA A 187 14.89 3.03 -17.41
N SER A 188 15.23 3.03 -18.71
CA SER A 188 14.31 3.06 -19.85
C SER A 188 13.24 1.95 -19.85
N SER A 189 13.53 0.77 -19.29
CA SER A 189 12.61 -0.37 -19.25
C SER A 189 11.47 -0.15 -18.23
N ILE A 190 11.78 0.46 -17.07
CA ILE A 190 10.76 0.86 -16.09
C ILE A 190 9.82 1.90 -16.70
N LEU A 191 10.31 2.73 -17.62
CA LEU A 191 9.49 3.73 -18.32
C LEU A 191 8.60 3.14 -19.42
N THR A 192 8.76 1.85 -19.76
CA THR A 192 7.90 1.23 -20.77
C THR A 192 6.52 0.90 -20.20
N SER A 193 5.49 1.10 -21.02
CA SER A 193 4.11 0.72 -20.68
C SER A 193 3.91 -0.80 -20.51
N ALA A 194 4.91 -1.62 -20.87
CA ALA A 194 4.93 -3.05 -20.65
C ALA A 194 5.29 -3.44 -19.21
N PHE A 195 6.00 -2.58 -18.48
CA PHE A 195 6.33 -2.81 -17.07
C PHE A 195 5.09 -2.56 -16.21
N LEU A 196 4.62 -3.60 -15.51
CA LEU A 196 3.42 -3.58 -14.64
C LEU A 196 2.13 -3.09 -15.33
N PRO A 197 1.68 -3.75 -16.41
CA PRO A 197 0.61 -3.24 -17.28
C PRO A 197 -0.78 -3.20 -16.62
N LYS A 198 -0.94 -3.86 -15.47
CA LYS A 198 -2.20 -3.94 -14.70
C LYS A 198 -2.17 -3.13 -13.41
N LEU A 199 -1.07 -2.43 -13.12
CA LEU A 199 -0.93 -1.66 -11.89
C LEU A 199 -2.03 -0.60 -11.80
N SER A 200 -2.80 -0.67 -10.73
CA SER A 200 -3.99 0.16 -10.53
C SER A 200 -4.00 0.89 -9.18
N ILE A 201 -3.27 0.36 -8.21
CA ILE A 201 -3.07 0.92 -6.88
C ILE A 201 -1.57 0.98 -6.66
N LEU A 202 -1.08 2.17 -6.31
CA LEU A 202 0.32 2.41 -5.97
C LEU A 202 0.38 3.11 -4.61
N GLU A 203 1.07 2.52 -3.67
CA GLU A 203 1.50 3.16 -2.44
C GLU A 203 3.03 3.22 -2.44
N CYS A 204 3.59 4.38 -2.14
CA CYS A 204 5.02 4.54 -2.03
C CYS A 204 5.34 5.65 -1.05
N THR A 205 6.33 5.48 -0.17
CA THR A 205 7.09 6.63 0.33
C THR A 205 7.69 7.35 -0.89
N PHE A 206 8.15 8.58 -0.91
CA PHE A 206 8.80 9.19 -2.09
C PHE A 206 7.98 9.29 -3.40
N SER A 207 7.70 10.52 -3.80
CA SER A 207 6.91 10.80 -4.99
C SER A 207 7.61 10.42 -6.30
N GLU A 208 8.93 10.29 -6.30
CA GLU A 208 9.74 9.86 -7.45
C GLU A 208 9.24 8.52 -8.00
N ALA A 209 8.85 7.61 -7.10
CA ALA A 209 8.27 6.33 -7.47
C ALA A 209 6.94 6.52 -8.22
N ALA A 210 6.07 7.43 -7.75
CA ALA A 210 4.82 7.74 -8.42
C ALA A 210 5.07 8.39 -9.79
N VAL A 211 6.04 9.31 -9.90
CA VAL A 211 6.40 9.95 -11.18
C VAL A 211 6.90 8.93 -12.21
N ALA A 212 7.69 7.94 -11.78
CA ALA A 212 8.22 6.89 -12.64
C ALA A 212 7.17 5.79 -12.98
N LEU A 213 6.37 5.39 -11.99
CA LEU A 213 5.51 4.22 -12.08
C LEU A 213 4.07 4.53 -12.49
N VAL A 214 3.58 5.76 -12.40
CA VAL A 214 2.19 6.06 -12.79
C VAL A 214 1.94 6.13 -14.30
N PRO A 215 2.81 6.78 -15.10
CA PRO A 215 2.49 7.02 -16.50
C PRO A 215 2.21 5.76 -17.32
N GLU A 216 1.28 5.87 -18.27
CA GLU A 216 0.90 4.81 -19.20
C GLU A 216 0.37 3.51 -18.55
N ARG A 217 0.04 3.55 -17.25
CA ARG A 217 -0.56 2.43 -16.51
C ARG A 217 -1.97 2.80 -16.04
N PRO A 218 -2.83 1.80 -15.79
CA PRO A 218 -4.21 2.03 -15.38
C PRO A 218 -4.34 2.39 -13.88
N ILE A 219 -3.53 3.33 -13.39
CA ILE A 219 -3.54 3.78 -12.00
C ILE A 219 -4.82 4.56 -11.70
N ALA A 220 -5.53 4.12 -10.67
CA ALA A 220 -6.72 4.77 -10.16
C ALA A 220 -6.55 5.26 -8.72
N ARG A 221 -5.54 4.76 -7.99
CA ARG A 221 -5.32 5.13 -6.59
C ARG A 221 -3.83 5.29 -6.33
N VAL A 222 -3.46 6.42 -5.75
CA VAL A 222 -2.07 6.74 -5.40
C VAL A 222 -2.04 7.23 -3.97
N LYS A 223 -1.14 6.65 -3.17
CA LYS A 223 -0.71 7.20 -1.89
C LYS A 223 0.79 7.40 -1.91
N THR A 224 1.24 8.62 -1.67
CA THR A 224 2.66 8.93 -1.61
C THR A 224 3.01 9.99 -0.58
N CYS A 225 4.26 10.44 -0.51
CA CYS A 225 4.67 11.57 0.32
C CYS A 225 5.61 12.49 -0.44
N PHE A 226 5.61 13.77 -0.06
CA PHE A 226 6.60 14.73 -0.55
C PHE A 226 7.98 14.42 0.04
N THR A 227 8.98 14.38 -0.83
CA THR A 227 10.38 14.13 -0.44
C THR A 227 11.03 15.41 0.11
N HIS A 228 10.63 16.58 -0.40
CA HIS A 228 11.21 17.86 -0.01
C HIS A 228 10.37 18.59 1.03
N SER A 229 11.03 19.33 1.93
CA SER A 229 10.36 20.15 2.96
C SER A 229 10.18 21.62 2.54
N LYS A 230 11.00 22.13 1.61
CA LYS A 230 10.93 23.52 1.14
C LYS A 230 9.79 23.70 0.13
N HIS A 231 9.08 24.81 0.26
CA HIS A 231 7.91 25.11 -0.58
C HIS A 231 8.21 25.10 -2.09
N GLU A 232 9.30 25.73 -2.53
CA GLU A 232 9.63 25.79 -3.96
C GLU A 232 9.92 24.41 -4.58
N GLU A 233 10.66 23.57 -3.85
CA GLU A 233 11.00 22.21 -4.25
C GLU A 233 9.73 21.33 -4.30
N LYS A 234 8.85 21.45 -3.29
CA LYS A 234 7.53 20.80 -3.29
C LYS A 234 6.65 21.21 -4.46
N CYS A 235 6.66 22.48 -4.87
CA CYS A 235 5.90 22.94 -6.03
C CYS A 235 6.45 22.37 -7.35
N VAL A 236 7.75 22.08 -7.44
CA VAL A 236 8.33 21.33 -8.57
C VAL A 236 7.85 19.88 -8.54
N GLU A 237 7.92 19.25 -7.37
CA GLU A 237 7.51 17.87 -7.12
C GLU A 237 6.02 17.64 -7.43
N LEU A 238 5.14 18.51 -6.92
CA LEU A 238 3.71 18.52 -7.19
C LEU A 238 3.41 18.56 -8.69
N ARG A 239 4.09 19.44 -9.44
CA ARG A 239 3.92 19.53 -10.90
C ARG A 239 4.34 18.24 -11.60
N ALA A 240 5.42 17.59 -11.14
CA ALA A 240 5.86 16.32 -11.67
C ALA A 240 4.82 15.21 -11.39
N ILE A 241 4.33 15.10 -10.16
CA ILE A 241 3.28 14.14 -9.76
C ILE A 241 2.02 14.36 -10.60
N VAL A 242 1.49 15.58 -10.66
CA VAL A 242 0.29 15.91 -11.45
C VAL A 242 0.49 15.59 -12.93
N GLY A 243 1.68 15.91 -13.47
CA GLY A 243 2.05 15.57 -14.85
C GLY A 243 2.07 14.06 -15.11
N ALA A 244 2.57 13.27 -14.15
CA ALA A 244 2.58 11.81 -14.23
C ALA A 244 1.17 11.22 -14.11
N LEU A 245 0.36 11.71 -13.18
CA LEU A 245 -1.03 11.26 -12.97
C LEU A 245 -1.90 11.51 -14.20
N ARG A 246 -1.73 12.64 -14.88
CA ARG A 246 -2.43 12.94 -16.15
C ARG A 246 -2.14 11.92 -17.24
N ARG A 247 -0.97 11.29 -17.21
CA ARG A 247 -0.55 10.24 -18.15
C ARG A 247 -1.03 8.85 -17.73
N SER A 248 -1.80 8.71 -16.65
CA SER A 248 -2.45 7.43 -16.31
C SER A 248 -3.50 7.07 -17.36
N LYS A 249 -3.61 5.77 -17.68
CA LYS A 249 -4.65 5.22 -18.58
C LYS A 249 -6.02 5.12 -17.91
N LYS A 250 -6.11 5.35 -16.60
CA LYS A 250 -7.36 5.42 -15.87
C LYS A 250 -7.48 6.76 -15.15
N ARG A 251 -8.72 7.19 -14.95
CA ARG A 251 -9.01 8.36 -14.13
C ARG A 251 -8.73 8.07 -12.66
N LEU A 252 -8.14 9.05 -11.99
CA LEU A 252 -7.78 8.98 -10.59
C LEU A 252 -9.04 9.03 -9.71
N ARG A 253 -9.11 8.12 -8.73
CA ARG A 253 -10.22 8.00 -7.76
C ARG A 253 -9.80 8.33 -6.35
N ALA A 254 -8.56 8.00 -5.99
CA ALA A 254 -8.00 8.32 -4.69
C ALA A 254 -6.60 8.90 -4.85
N LEU A 255 -6.36 10.02 -4.19
CA LEU A 255 -5.04 10.63 -4.08
C LEU A 255 -4.77 10.97 -2.63
N ASP A 256 -3.68 10.43 -2.11
CA ASP A 256 -3.15 10.78 -0.81
C ASP A 256 -1.68 11.19 -1.01
N ILE A 257 -1.32 12.41 -0.63
CA ILE A 257 0.08 12.86 -0.68
C ILE A 257 0.42 13.41 0.69
N ALA A 258 1.11 12.59 1.48
CA ALA A 258 1.54 12.96 2.80
C ALA A 258 2.64 14.02 2.75
N ASP A 259 2.69 14.86 3.78
CA ASP A 259 3.67 15.92 3.92
C ASP A 259 4.16 15.98 5.37
N SER A 260 5.46 16.17 5.57
CA SER A 260 6.04 16.40 6.91
C SER A 260 5.92 17.85 7.37
N SER A 261 5.68 18.79 6.45
CA SER A 261 5.52 20.22 6.74
C SER A 261 4.27 20.77 6.04
N TYR A 262 3.13 20.21 6.44
CA TYR A 262 1.81 20.67 6.04
C TYR A 262 1.62 22.17 6.33
N THR A 263 1.14 22.91 5.34
CA THR A 263 0.69 24.30 5.52
C THR A 263 -0.61 24.53 4.77
N ALA A 264 -1.42 25.49 5.25
CA ALA A 264 -2.64 25.90 4.58
C ALA A 264 -2.38 26.41 3.15
N ASP A 265 -1.30 27.18 2.95
CA ASP A 265 -0.94 27.73 1.63
C ASP A 265 -0.61 26.62 0.62
N PHE A 266 0.16 25.62 1.05
CA PHE A 266 0.50 24.52 0.16
C PHE A 266 -0.70 23.59 -0.12
N SER A 267 -1.61 23.42 0.86
CA SER A 267 -2.86 22.68 0.66
C SER A 267 -3.75 23.35 -0.41
N LEU A 268 -3.79 24.70 -0.43
CA LEU A 268 -4.48 25.46 -1.47
C LEU A 268 -3.78 25.34 -2.83
N GLU A 269 -2.44 25.35 -2.87
CA GLU A 269 -1.67 25.15 -4.11
C GLU A 269 -1.92 23.76 -4.72
N LEU A 270 -1.96 22.71 -3.89
CA LEU A 270 -2.33 21.35 -4.27
C LEU A 270 -3.75 21.30 -4.84
N LEU A 271 -4.73 21.86 -4.12
CA LEU A 271 -6.11 21.92 -4.58
C LEU A 271 -6.28 22.72 -5.88
N SER A 272 -5.57 23.84 -6.01
CA SER A 272 -5.54 24.65 -7.23
C SER A 272 -5.02 23.84 -8.42
N SER A 273 -3.88 23.15 -8.23
CA SER A 273 -3.27 22.30 -9.25
C SER A 273 -4.18 21.14 -9.69
N LEU A 274 -4.86 20.49 -8.74
CA LEU A 274 -5.78 19.39 -9.05
C LEU A 274 -7.06 19.88 -9.73
N THR A 275 -7.62 21.01 -9.27
CA THR A 275 -8.90 21.51 -9.79
C THR A 275 -8.78 22.29 -11.10
N ALA A 276 -7.57 22.74 -11.46
CA ALA A 276 -7.30 23.35 -12.75
C ALA A 276 -7.48 22.38 -13.93
N ASP A 277 -7.46 21.07 -13.67
CA ASP A 277 -7.56 20.03 -14.69
C ASP A 277 -8.81 19.17 -14.50
N ALA A 278 -9.68 19.18 -15.52
CA ALA A 278 -10.93 18.40 -15.53
C ALA A 278 -10.70 16.90 -15.39
N PHE A 279 -9.49 16.40 -15.68
CA PHE A 279 -9.12 14.99 -15.50
C PHE A 279 -9.30 14.52 -14.05
N PHE A 280 -8.95 15.35 -13.06
CA PHE A 280 -9.05 14.98 -11.64
C PHE A 280 -10.46 15.23 -11.09
N CYS A 281 -11.06 16.38 -11.39
CA CYS A 281 -12.35 16.81 -10.85
C CYS A 281 -13.50 15.81 -11.08
N GLY A 282 -13.50 15.10 -12.20
CA GLY A 282 -14.64 14.28 -12.62
C GLY A 282 -14.84 12.98 -11.86
N ASP A 283 -13.76 12.38 -11.33
CA ASP A 283 -13.79 11.02 -10.79
C ASP A 283 -13.06 10.84 -9.46
N LEU A 284 -12.39 11.89 -8.95
CA LEU A 284 -11.75 11.86 -7.65
C LEU A 284 -12.81 11.75 -6.54
N ARG A 285 -12.64 10.75 -5.67
CA ARG A 285 -13.56 10.39 -4.60
C ARG A 285 -12.92 10.42 -3.22
N TYR A 286 -11.60 10.27 -3.15
CA TYR A 286 -10.82 10.39 -1.94
C TYR A 286 -9.68 11.39 -2.17
N LEU A 287 -9.53 12.30 -1.21
CA LEU A 287 -8.39 13.22 -1.13
C LEU A 287 -7.79 13.12 0.28
N GLY A 288 -6.49 12.85 0.34
CA GLY A 288 -5.73 12.69 1.58
C GLY A 288 -5.58 13.97 2.38
N THR A 289 -4.69 13.95 3.37
CA THR A 289 -4.62 14.98 4.40
C THR A 289 -4.28 16.35 3.82
N LEU A 290 -5.17 17.34 4.07
CA LEU A 290 -4.99 18.75 3.73
C LEU A 290 -5.09 19.61 4.99
N VAL A 291 -4.28 20.65 5.14
CA VAL A 291 -4.47 21.61 6.24
C VAL A 291 -5.77 22.36 6.05
N PHE A 292 -6.62 22.33 7.07
CA PHE A 292 -7.88 23.04 7.07
C PHE A 292 -7.68 24.50 7.53
N PRO A 293 -7.83 25.51 6.66
CA PRO A 293 -7.44 26.86 7.01
C PRO A 293 -8.31 27.48 8.12
N VAL A 294 -7.66 28.08 9.12
CA VAL A 294 -8.33 28.91 10.15
C VAL A 294 -8.72 30.28 9.58
N ASP A 295 -7.88 30.85 8.71
CA ASP A 295 -8.14 32.13 8.05
C ASP A 295 -9.38 32.06 7.15
N GLY A 296 -10.33 32.96 7.39
CA GLY A 296 -11.62 32.95 6.70
C GLY A 296 -11.54 33.11 5.18
N ARG A 297 -10.53 33.82 4.64
CA ARG A 297 -10.37 33.97 3.19
C ARG A 297 -9.83 32.69 2.57
N LYS A 298 -8.75 32.14 3.15
CA LYS A 298 -8.17 30.85 2.72
C LYS A 298 -9.19 29.71 2.84
N ARG A 299 -10.02 29.72 3.88
CA ARG A 299 -11.10 28.74 4.09
C ARG A 299 -12.18 28.82 3.01
N LEU A 300 -12.59 30.03 2.59
CA LEU A 300 -13.51 30.20 1.47
C LEU A 300 -12.90 29.73 0.14
N GLU A 301 -11.61 29.97 -0.07
CA GLU A 301 -10.88 29.48 -1.25
C GLU A 301 -10.80 27.94 -1.27
N PHE A 302 -10.50 27.33 -0.13
CA PHE A 302 -10.54 25.88 0.07
C PHE A 302 -11.90 25.30 -0.34
N TYR A 303 -13.01 25.90 0.12
CA TYR A 303 -14.35 25.49 -0.27
C TYR A 303 -14.63 25.66 -1.76
N ALA A 304 -14.17 26.77 -2.36
CA ALA A 304 -14.33 26.99 -3.79
C ALA A 304 -13.65 25.89 -4.63
N PHE A 305 -12.53 25.33 -4.16
CA PHE A 305 -11.91 24.16 -4.78
C PHE A 305 -12.69 22.87 -4.56
N LEU A 306 -13.18 22.60 -3.34
CA LEU A 306 -13.99 21.40 -3.08
C LEU A 306 -15.28 21.36 -3.91
N MET A 307 -15.91 22.51 -4.16
CA MET A 307 -17.08 22.65 -5.03
C MET A 307 -16.82 22.16 -6.47
N ARG A 308 -15.56 22.11 -6.90
CA ARG A 308 -15.17 21.64 -8.25
C ARG A 308 -14.98 20.13 -8.32
N MET A 309 -15.08 19.41 -7.20
CA MET A 309 -14.91 17.96 -7.12
C MET A 309 -16.25 17.27 -6.76
N PRO A 310 -17.23 17.23 -7.68
CA PRO A 310 -18.61 16.79 -7.37
C PRO A 310 -18.74 15.30 -7.00
N GLN A 311 -17.68 14.51 -7.17
CA GLN A 311 -17.64 13.09 -6.80
C GLN A 311 -16.83 12.82 -5.53
N LEU A 312 -16.28 13.85 -4.87
CA LEU A 312 -15.49 13.70 -3.65
C LEU A 312 -16.38 13.16 -2.53
N ARG A 313 -16.03 11.98 -2.00
CA ARG A 313 -16.78 11.28 -0.94
C ARG A 313 -16.06 11.32 0.40
N CYS A 314 -14.74 11.28 0.37
CA CYS A 314 -13.89 11.30 1.54
C CYS A 314 -12.80 12.36 1.40
N VAL A 315 -12.61 13.14 2.45
CA VAL A 315 -11.50 14.08 2.57
C VAL A 315 -10.88 13.92 3.95
N GLU A 316 -9.55 13.95 4.01
CA GLU A 316 -8.83 14.05 5.28
C GLU A 316 -8.36 15.49 5.47
N VAL A 317 -8.54 16.03 6.67
CA VAL A 317 -8.18 17.41 6.98
C VAL A 317 -7.42 17.52 8.29
N ASP A 318 -6.26 18.16 8.24
CA ASP A 318 -5.45 18.48 9.41
C ASP A 318 -5.99 19.75 10.08
N VAL A 319 -6.28 19.64 11.38
CA VAL A 319 -6.79 20.71 12.24
C VAL A 319 -5.86 21.01 13.40
N SER A 320 -4.60 20.58 13.34
CA SER A 320 -3.59 20.76 14.40
C SER A 320 -3.27 22.25 14.66
N ASP A 321 -3.38 23.11 13.65
CA ASP A 321 -3.16 24.56 13.77
C ASP A 321 -4.31 25.33 14.44
N TRP A 322 -5.40 24.66 14.82
CA TRP A 322 -6.59 25.34 15.38
C TRP A 322 -6.46 25.59 16.88
N ASP A 323 -6.83 26.80 17.32
CA ASP A 323 -6.87 27.18 18.73
C ASP A 323 -8.23 27.79 19.11
N PRO A 324 -9.04 27.12 19.97
CA PRO A 324 -8.82 25.79 20.51
C PRO A 324 -8.99 24.68 19.46
N PRO A 325 -8.35 23.52 19.64
CA PRO A 325 -8.45 22.42 18.68
C PRO A 325 -9.88 21.83 18.68
N PRO A 326 -10.47 21.53 17.50
CA PRO A 326 -11.85 21.09 17.40
C PRO A 326 -12.06 19.59 17.68
N THR A 327 -11.35 19.01 18.66
CA THR A 327 -11.36 17.56 18.94
C THR A 327 -12.67 17.02 19.51
N HIS A 328 -13.53 17.90 20.04
CA HIS A 328 -14.82 17.49 20.58
C HIS A 328 -15.78 17.03 19.46
N ALA A 329 -16.46 15.89 19.64
CA ALA A 329 -17.35 15.31 18.62
C ALA A 329 -18.41 16.27 18.06
N ALA A 330 -18.92 17.21 18.88
CA ALA A 330 -19.85 18.23 18.38
C ALA A 330 -19.20 19.24 17.42
N ALA A 331 -17.94 19.62 17.67
CA ALA A 331 -17.17 20.50 16.79
C ALA A 331 -16.85 19.77 15.47
N LEU A 332 -16.35 18.54 15.54
CA LEU A 332 -16.08 17.71 14.35
C LEU A 332 -17.33 17.55 13.47
N ARG A 333 -18.49 17.23 14.06
CA ARG A 333 -19.77 17.17 13.33
C ARG A 333 -20.14 18.50 12.67
N ALA A 334 -19.95 19.63 13.36
CA ALA A 334 -20.24 20.94 12.82
C ALA A 334 -19.35 21.26 11.59
N LEU A 335 -18.05 20.97 11.68
CA LEU A 335 -17.11 21.14 10.57
C LEU A 335 -17.40 20.19 9.40
N THR A 336 -17.80 18.94 9.67
CA THR A 336 -18.27 18.02 8.63
C THR A 336 -19.51 18.56 7.92
N CYS A 337 -20.49 19.09 8.66
CA CYS A 337 -21.66 19.71 8.07
C CYS A 337 -21.29 20.91 7.20
N GLU A 338 -20.34 21.75 7.64
CA GLU A 338 -19.84 22.89 6.88
C GLU A 338 -19.16 22.47 5.58
N LEU A 339 -18.24 21.49 5.60
CA LEU A 339 -17.63 20.94 4.39
C LEU A 339 -18.68 20.47 3.37
N ARG A 340 -19.76 19.86 3.86
CA ARG A 340 -20.88 19.38 3.03
C ARG A 340 -21.78 20.47 2.49
N LEU A 341 -21.83 21.66 3.11
CA LEU A 341 -22.55 22.80 2.53
C LEU A 341 -21.94 23.16 1.16
N TYR A 342 -20.62 23.03 1.02
CA TYR A 342 -19.90 23.36 -0.19
C TYR A 342 -19.65 22.13 -1.09
N CYS A 343 -19.50 20.93 -0.52
CA CYS A 343 -19.32 19.70 -1.28
C CYS A 343 -20.28 18.60 -0.76
N PRO A 344 -21.56 18.59 -1.18
CA PRO A 344 -22.58 17.70 -0.63
C PRO A 344 -22.32 16.20 -0.82
N SER A 345 -21.45 15.84 -1.77
CA SER A 345 -21.04 14.46 -2.06
C SER A 345 -20.15 13.86 -0.96
N ILE A 346 -19.56 14.69 -0.09
CA ILE A 346 -18.76 14.22 1.03
C ILE A 346 -19.65 13.43 2.00
N THR A 347 -19.30 12.17 2.19
CA THR A 347 -19.94 11.24 3.13
C THR A 347 -19.03 10.84 4.29
N THR A 348 -17.73 11.06 4.17
CA THR A 348 -16.73 10.73 5.18
C THR A 348 -15.75 11.88 5.32
N VAL A 349 -15.41 12.26 6.55
CA VAL A 349 -14.33 13.22 6.84
C VAL A 349 -13.45 12.61 7.91
N VAL A 350 -12.15 12.62 7.68
CA VAL A 350 -11.15 12.28 8.69
C VAL A 350 -10.52 13.59 9.15
N PHE A 351 -10.60 13.89 10.44
CA PHE A 351 -9.87 15.01 11.03
C PHE A 351 -8.57 14.48 11.64
N VAL A 352 -7.45 15.10 11.31
CA VAL A 352 -6.14 14.78 11.87
C VAL A 352 -5.77 15.87 12.87
N TYR A 353 -5.41 15.47 14.08
CA TYR A 353 -4.96 16.38 15.14
C TYR A 353 -3.80 15.71 15.88
N ASP A 354 -2.60 16.29 15.85
CA ASP A 354 -1.40 15.71 16.49
C ASP A 354 -1.21 14.21 16.14
N PHE A 355 -1.37 13.86 14.86
CA PHE A 355 -1.34 12.50 14.29
C PHE A 355 -2.51 11.58 14.69
N GLU A 356 -3.36 11.96 15.63
CA GLU A 356 -4.59 11.26 15.94
C GLU A 356 -5.64 11.50 14.85
N ARG A 357 -6.36 10.43 14.49
CA ARG A 357 -7.36 10.47 13.42
C ARG A 357 -8.76 10.29 13.99
N TYR A 358 -9.62 11.26 13.69
CA TYR A 358 -11.00 11.31 14.14
C TYR A 358 -11.93 11.18 12.94
N LEU A 359 -12.66 10.07 12.84
CA LEU A 359 -13.50 9.80 11.68
C LEU A 359 -14.96 10.21 11.92
N VAL A 360 -15.54 10.95 10.97
CA VAL A 360 -16.96 11.30 10.95
C VAL A 360 -17.60 10.81 9.65
N LYS A 361 -18.63 9.98 9.75
CA LYS A 361 -19.45 9.50 8.62
C LYS A 361 -20.79 10.21 8.56
N VAL A 362 -21.33 10.37 7.37
CA VAL A 362 -22.67 10.88 7.15
C VAL A 362 -23.61 9.71 6.89
N VAL A 363 -24.48 9.42 7.86
CA VAL A 363 -25.46 8.34 7.76
C VAL A 363 -26.86 8.92 7.87
N GLY A 364 -27.69 8.74 6.83
CA GLY A 364 -29.03 9.32 6.81
C GLY A 364 -29.06 10.86 6.89
N GLY A 365 -28.00 11.52 6.42
CA GLY A 365 -27.85 12.98 6.48
C GLY A 365 -27.30 13.51 7.81
N LEU A 366 -27.14 12.66 8.82
CA LEU A 366 -26.55 13.01 10.11
C LEU A 366 -25.05 12.72 10.12
N ALA A 367 -24.25 13.64 10.66
CA ALA A 367 -22.84 13.42 10.92
C ALA A 367 -22.69 12.59 12.20
N VAL A 368 -22.05 11.43 12.10
CA VAL A 368 -21.85 10.45 13.17
C VAL A 368 -20.34 10.26 13.35
N TYR A 369 -19.85 10.51 14.55
CA TYR A 369 -18.47 10.25 14.93
C TYR A 369 -18.30 8.74 15.19
N ASP A 370 -17.23 8.15 14.65
CA ASP A 370 -16.96 6.72 14.67
C ASP A 370 -15.61 6.48 15.37
N GLU A 371 -15.66 6.12 16.65
CA GLU A 371 -14.48 5.95 17.53
C GLU A 371 -13.62 4.74 17.12
N ASP A 372 -14.24 3.71 16.55
CA ASP A 372 -13.59 2.43 16.25
C ASP A 372 -13.15 2.33 14.77
N ALA A 373 -13.17 3.44 14.03
CA ALA A 373 -12.95 3.41 12.60
C ALA A 373 -11.47 3.25 12.23
N VAL A 374 -11.15 2.20 11.47
CA VAL A 374 -9.84 2.05 10.83
C VAL A 374 -9.75 2.97 9.61
N THR A 375 -8.89 3.99 9.69
CA THR A 375 -8.80 5.02 8.63
C THR A 375 -7.74 4.71 7.57
N GLU A 376 -6.73 3.91 7.91
CA GLU A 376 -5.50 3.73 7.10
C GLU A 376 -5.74 3.22 5.68
N ASN A 377 -6.82 2.46 5.48
CA ASN A 377 -7.14 1.83 4.21
C ASN A 377 -8.32 2.48 3.45
N LEU A 378 -8.90 3.57 3.95
CA LEU A 378 -10.06 4.20 3.33
C LEU A 378 -9.81 4.62 1.88
N TRP A 379 -8.60 5.13 1.60
CA TRP A 379 -8.18 5.52 0.25
C TRP A 379 -8.19 4.33 -0.74
N ARG A 380 -7.99 3.09 -0.26
CA ARG A 380 -8.03 1.86 -1.08
C ARG A 380 -9.46 1.40 -1.37
N GLU A 381 -10.41 1.70 -0.49
CA GLU A 381 -11.79 1.18 -0.55
C GLU A 381 -12.72 1.98 -1.48
N ILE A 382 -12.47 3.27 -1.67
CA ILE A 382 -13.38 4.24 -2.32
C ILE A 382 -13.43 4.20 -3.85
#